data_AF-X0RIM3-F1
#
_entry.id   AF-X0RIM3-F1
#
_cell.length_a   1.000
_cell.length_b   1.000
_cell.length_c   1.000
_cell.angle_alpha   90.00
_cell.angle_beta   90.00
_cell.angle_gamma   90.00
#
_symmetry.space_group_name_H-M   'P 1'
#
loop_
_entity.id
_entity.type
_entity.pdbx_description
1 polymer ?
#
loop_
_entity_poly.entity_id
_entity_poly.type
_entity_poly.pdbx_seq_one_letter_code
_entity_poly.pdbx_strand_id
1 'polypeptide(L)'
;RGYTAEAIRSLCDRTGVAKSNSVVDIALLEYCIREDLNRRAPRVMAVLHPLRVVIDNYPKDQVEDLDAENNPEDPGMGTRTIPFSRVVYVEQDDFREDPPKKFFRLAPGREVRLKHAYYIKCTDVVKDKKTGEVIELHCTYDPETRGGWSSDGRKVRGTLHWVSAAHALKAEVRLYEHLFIKANPHDVKDGSDFKANLNPHSLEKLTSCPVEPNLADAKPGSRYQFLRQGYFCVDSTDSRQEALVFNRIVSLRDSWARIEKAEKGKSSLEKGKS
;
A
#
# COMPACT_ATOMS: atom_id res chain seq x y z
N ARG A 1 12.62 -7.78 -10.39
CA ARG A 1 11.18 -7.35 -10.41
C ARG A 1 10.27 -8.22 -9.54
N GLY A 2 10.52 -9.52 -9.37
CA GLY A 2 9.79 -10.35 -8.40
C GLY A 2 8.63 -11.19 -8.96
N TYR A 3 8.48 -11.24 -10.29
CA TYR A 3 7.58 -12.23 -10.92
C TYR A 3 7.99 -13.66 -10.54
N THR A 4 7.00 -14.54 -10.45
CA THR A 4 7.19 -15.97 -10.18
C THR A 4 7.18 -16.75 -11.49
N ALA A 5 7.81 -17.93 -11.48
CA ALA A 5 7.79 -18.80 -12.64
C ALA A 5 6.36 -19.28 -12.94
N GLU A 6 5.55 -19.48 -11.90
CA GLU A 6 4.14 -19.86 -11.94
C GLU A 6 3.27 -18.81 -12.66
N ALA A 7 3.46 -17.52 -12.35
CA ALA A 7 2.73 -16.45 -13.00
C ALA A 7 3.06 -16.35 -14.50
N ILE A 8 4.32 -16.54 -14.89
CA ILE A 8 4.73 -16.52 -16.30
C ILE A 8 4.17 -17.72 -17.05
N ARG A 9 4.23 -18.93 -16.48
CA ARG A 9 3.59 -20.11 -17.09
C ARG A 9 2.08 -19.90 -17.25
N SER A 10 1.41 -19.37 -16.22
CA SER A 10 -0.03 -19.05 -16.31
C SER A 10 -0.35 -18.03 -17.41
N LEU A 11 0.51 -17.04 -17.63
CA LEU A 11 0.36 -16.12 -18.76
C LEU A 11 0.41 -16.88 -20.09
N CYS A 12 1.46 -17.69 -20.30
CA CYS A 12 1.64 -18.48 -21.52
C CYS A 12 0.44 -19.40 -21.80
N ASP A 13 -0.07 -20.08 -20.77
CA ASP A 13 -1.24 -20.95 -20.87
C ASP A 13 -2.50 -20.18 -21.30
N ARG A 14 -2.69 -18.96 -20.77
CA ARG A 14 -3.87 -18.12 -21.07
C ARG A 14 -3.80 -17.44 -22.42
N THR A 15 -2.62 -17.05 -22.87
CA THR A 15 -2.46 -16.45 -24.21
C THR A 15 -2.65 -17.49 -25.32
N GLY A 16 -2.43 -18.77 -25.00
CA GLY A 16 -2.54 -19.87 -25.94
C GLY A 16 -1.49 -19.81 -27.05
N VAL A 17 -1.63 -20.69 -28.03
CA VAL A 17 -0.76 -20.78 -29.21
C VAL A 17 -1.62 -20.62 -30.46
N ALA A 18 -1.34 -19.58 -31.25
CA ALA A 18 -2.05 -19.27 -32.49
C ALA A 18 -1.06 -18.95 -33.62
N LYS A 19 -1.51 -19.13 -34.87
CA LYS A 19 -0.71 -18.81 -36.08
C LYS A 19 -0.81 -17.33 -36.51
N SER A 20 -1.75 -16.58 -35.92
CA SER A 20 -1.99 -15.17 -36.20
C SER A 20 -1.31 -14.28 -35.17
N ASN A 21 -0.76 -13.15 -35.61
CA ASN A 21 -0.18 -12.15 -34.71
C ASN A 21 -1.26 -11.49 -33.84
N SER A 22 -0.98 -11.34 -32.55
CA SER A 22 -1.82 -10.62 -31.60
C SER A 22 -0.96 -9.87 -30.59
N VAL A 23 -1.50 -8.80 -30.02
CA VAL A 23 -0.89 -8.06 -28.91
C VAL A 23 -1.63 -8.43 -27.64
N VAL A 24 -0.88 -8.88 -26.63
CA VAL A 24 -1.41 -9.21 -25.31
C VAL A 24 -1.28 -7.99 -24.41
N ASP A 25 -2.38 -7.59 -23.78
CA ASP A 25 -2.39 -6.50 -22.82
C ASP A 25 -1.54 -6.86 -21.58
N ILE A 26 -0.67 -5.95 -21.15
CA ILE A 26 0.17 -6.08 -19.95
C ILE A 26 -0.68 -6.33 -18.69
N ALA A 27 -1.94 -5.88 -18.68
CA ALA A 27 -2.89 -6.15 -17.60
C ALA A 27 -3.11 -7.66 -17.37
N LEU A 28 -2.98 -8.51 -18.39
CA LEU A 28 -3.07 -9.96 -18.24
C LEU A 28 -1.85 -10.52 -17.49
N LEU A 29 -0.64 -10.07 -17.82
CA LEU A 29 0.58 -10.43 -17.10
C LEU A 29 0.48 -10.01 -15.62
N GLU A 30 0.04 -8.78 -15.37
CA GLU A 30 -0.17 -8.28 -14.01
C GLU A 30 -1.27 -9.04 -13.26
N TYR A 31 -2.32 -9.49 -13.97
CA TYR A 31 -3.36 -10.33 -13.39
C TYR A 31 -2.80 -11.68 -12.94
N CYS A 32 -2.01 -12.36 -13.79
CA CYS A 32 -1.42 -13.66 -13.48
C CYS A 32 -0.55 -13.61 -12.21
N ILE A 33 0.27 -12.57 -12.06
CA ILE A 33 1.11 -12.42 -10.86
C ILE A 33 0.30 -12.02 -9.62
N ARG A 34 -0.77 -11.22 -9.75
CA ARG A 34 -1.66 -10.93 -8.61
C ARG A 34 -2.38 -12.18 -8.13
N GLU A 35 -2.88 -13.01 -9.04
CA GLU A 35 -3.57 -14.26 -8.69
C GLU A 35 -2.62 -15.23 -7.98
N ASP A 36 -1.41 -15.36 -8.49
CA ASP A 36 -0.36 -16.18 -7.92
C ASP A 36 0.02 -15.76 -6.49
N LEU A 37 0.36 -14.48 -6.32
CA LEU A 37 0.84 -13.96 -5.04
C LEU A 37 -0.26 -13.82 -4.00
N ASN A 38 -1.53 -13.63 -4.40
CA ASN A 38 -2.64 -13.60 -3.44
C ASN A 38 -2.73 -14.88 -2.61
N ARG A 39 -2.39 -16.03 -3.21
CA ARG A 39 -2.42 -17.33 -2.54
C ARG A 39 -1.19 -17.60 -1.69
N ARG A 40 -0.03 -17.03 -2.02
CA ARG A 40 1.27 -17.47 -1.50
C ARG A 40 2.04 -16.43 -0.68
N ALA A 41 1.78 -15.13 -0.89
CA ALA A 41 2.59 -14.08 -0.28
C ALA A 41 2.10 -13.80 1.15
N PRO A 42 2.97 -13.85 2.17
CA PRO A 42 2.65 -13.33 3.49
C PRO A 42 2.27 -11.85 3.41
N ARG A 43 1.26 -11.47 4.18
CA ARG A 43 0.71 -10.11 4.27
C ARG A 43 1.33 -9.39 5.45
N VAL A 44 2.05 -8.32 5.17
CA VAL A 44 2.79 -7.50 6.15
C VAL A 44 2.38 -6.03 6.06
N MET A 45 2.67 -5.27 7.11
CA MET A 45 2.44 -3.83 7.16
C MET A 45 3.70 -3.06 6.78
N ALA A 46 3.52 -2.13 5.85
CA ALA A 46 4.53 -1.17 5.43
C ALA A 46 3.79 0.13 5.11
N VAL A 47 4.33 1.25 5.59
CA VAL A 47 3.79 2.58 5.32
C VAL A 47 4.74 3.29 4.37
N LEU A 48 4.24 3.69 3.20
CA LEU A 48 5.09 4.25 2.14
C LEU A 48 5.28 5.75 2.28
N HIS A 49 4.20 6.46 2.63
CA HIS A 49 4.20 7.89 2.89
C HIS A 49 3.76 8.12 4.34
N PRO A 50 4.69 8.08 5.31
CA PRO A 50 4.34 8.04 6.73
C PRO A 50 3.76 9.35 7.25
N LEU A 51 2.53 9.27 7.76
CA LEU A 51 1.90 10.26 8.62
C LEU A 51 1.95 9.78 10.06
N ARG A 52 2.53 10.59 10.93
CA ARG A 52 2.67 10.28 12.35
C ARG A 52 1.32 10.41 13.07
N VAL A 53 1.00 9.43 13.90
CA VAL A 53 -0.21 9.42 14.73
C VAL A 53 0.18 9.17 16.18
N VAL A 54 -0.24 10.07 17.08
CA VAL A 54 -0.08 9.95 18.52
C VAL A 54 -1.42 9.56 19.14
N ILE A 55 -1.46 8.44 19.84
CA ILE A 55 -2.67 7.95 20.53
C ILE A 55 -2.65 8.48 21.96
N ASP A 56 -3.37 9.57 22.22
CA ASP A 56 -3.19 10.38 23.42
C ASP A 56 -3.54 9.69 24.72
N ASN A 57 -4.53 8.80 24.69
CA ASN A 57 -4.97 8.02 25.84
C ASN A 57 -4.31 6.64 25.94
N TYR A 58 -3.31 6.30 25.10
CA TYR A 58 -2.52 5.07 25.24
C TYR A 58 -1.30 5.30 26.14
N PRO A 59 -0.98 4.43 27.12
CA PRO A 59 0.13 4.65 28.04
C PRO A 59 1.49 4.78 27.33
N LYS A 60 2.33 5.72 27.79
CA LYS A 60 3.54 6.16 27.08
C LYS A 60 4.56 5.04 26.83
N ASP A 61 4.77 4.20 27.84
CA ASP A 61 5.82 3.17 27.84
C ASP A 61 5.23 1.75 27.66
N GLN A 62 3.95 1.66 27.31
CA GLN A 62 3.31 0.38 27.03
C GLN A 62 3.57 -0.02 25.58
N VAL A 63 3.97 -1.29 25.43
CA VAL A 63 4.03 -1.99 24.15
C VAL A 63 3.21 -3.25 24.29
N GLU A 64 2.40 -3.53 23.28
CA GLU A 64 1.55 -4.72 23.26
C GLU A 64 1.74 -5.48 21.95
N ASP A 65 1.96 -6.78 22.05
CA ASP A 65 2.04 -7.65 20.89
C ASP A 65 0.64 -8.07 20.43
N LEU A 66 0.35 -7.80 19.16
CA LEU A 66 -0.92 -8.12 18.51
C LEU A 66 -0.72 -9.26 17.53
N ASP A 67 -1.57 -10.29 17.62
CA ASP A 67 -1.56 -11.39 16.67
C ASP A 67 -2.12 -10.99 15.31
N ALA A 68 -1.39 -11.35 14.25
CA ALA A 68 -1.79 -11.16 12.88
C ALA A 68 -1.58 -12.44 12.07
N GLU A 69 -2.65 -12.88 11.40
CA GLU A 69 -2.61 -13.87 10.32
C GLU A 69 -1.56 -13.51 9.25
N ASN A 70 -0.73 -14.49 8.86
CA ASN A 70 0.24 -14.27 7.77
C ASN A 70 -0.45 -14.25 6.40
N ASN A 71 -1.46 -15.09 6.18
CA ASN A 71 -2.18 -15.13 4.91
C ASN A 71 -3.59 -15.74 5.07
N PRO A 72 -4.67 -14.95 4.95
CA PRO A 72 -6.05 -15.46 4.93
C PRO A 72 -6.35 -16.54 3.90
N GLU A 73 -5.58 -16.63 2.80
CA GLU A 73 -5.78 -17.66 1.77
C GLU A 73 -5.05 -18.98 2.11
N ASP A 74 -4.17 -18.96 3.13
CA ASP A 74 -3.42 -20.12 3.59
C ASP A 74 -3.30 -20.11 5.12
N PRO A 75 -4.29 -20.69 5.83
CA PRO A 75 -4.26 -20.81 7.29
C PRO A 75 -3.03 -21.58 7.81
N GLY A 76 -2.39 -22.41 6.97
CA GLY A 76 -1.18 -23.16 7.30
C GLY A 76 0.07 -22.28 7.46
N MET A 77 0.04 -21.02 6.97
CA MET A 77 1.14 -20.06 7.15
C MET A 77 1.24 -19.50 8.58
N GLY A 78 0.28 -19.82 9.45
CA GLY A 78 0.27 -19.40 10.85
C GLY A 78 0.09 -17.89 11.05
N THR A 79 0.55 -17.41 12.21
CA THR A 79 0.45 -16.03 12.65
C THR A 79 1.83 -15.44 12.93
N ARG A 80 1.88 -14.13 13.13
CA ARG A 80 3.02 -13.39 13.67
C ARG A 80 2.52 -12.35 14.67
N THR A 81 3.39 -11.87 15.52
CA THR A 81 3.10 -10.77 16.44
C THR A 81 3.51 -9.44 15.81
N ILE A 82 2.78 -8.37 16.14
CA ILE A 82 3.06 -7.01 15.69
C ILE A 82 3.01 -6.08 16.89
N PRO A 83 4.09 -5.32 17.18
CA PRO A 83 4.09 -4.42 18.32
C PRO A 83 3.19 -3.21 18.06
N PHE A 84 2.29 -2.95 18.99
CA PHE A 84 1.47 -1.76 19.09
C PHE A 84 1.99 -0.86 20.22
N SER A 85 1.96 0.45 19.98
CA SER A 85 2.48 1.44 20.92
C SER A 85 1.75 2.76 20.75
N ARG A 86 1.96 3.70 21.69
CA ARG A 86 1.36 5.04 21.65
C ARG A 86 1.52 5.78 20.32
N VAL A 87 2.67 5.64 19.66
CA VAL A 87 2.95 6.32 18.40
C VAL A 87 3.00 5.32 17.26
N VAL A 88 2.21 5.57 16.21
CA VAL A 88 2.17 4.74 14.99
C VAL A 88 2.32 5.62 13.76
N TYR A 89 2.75 5.02 12.65
CA TYR A 89 2.64 5.62 11.32
C TYR A 89 1.48 5.00 10.56
N VAL A 90 0.76 5.83 9.83
CA VAL A 90 -0.26 5.46 8.81
C VAL A 90 0.11 6.13 7.49
N GLU A 91 -0.60 5.85 6.40
CA GLU A 91 -0.34 6.58 5.14
C GLU A 91 -0.84 8.02 5.20
N GLN A 92 -0.11 8.95 4.60
CA GLN A 92 -0.55 10.33 4.37
C GLN A 92 -1.91 10.38 3.67
N ASP A 93 -2.16 9.45 2.74
CA ASP A 93 -3.42 9.33 2.02
C ASP A 93 -4.55 8.69 2.82
N ASP A 94 -4.29 8.23 4.04
CA ASP A 94 -5.33 7.73 4.94
C ASP A 94 -6.00 8.84 5.77
N PHE A 95 -5.57 10.09 5.61
CA PHE A 95 -6.17 11.26 6.24
C PHE A 95 -6.60 12.33 5.24
N ARG A 96 -7.76 12.94 5.50
CA ARG A 96 -8.24 14.15 4.82
C ARG A 96 -9.01 15.01 5.82
N GLU A 97 -8.73 16.31 5.86
CA GLU A 97 -9.48 17.25 6.72
C GLU A 97 -10.93 17.44 6.24
N ASP A 98 -11.10 17.59 4.93
CA ASP A 98 -12.41 17.67 4.26
C ASP A 98 -12.63 16.42 3.39
N PRO A 99 -13.11 15.31 3.98
CA PRO A 99 -13.23 14.04 3.27
C PRO A 99 -14.45 14.02 2.34
N PRO A 100 -14.33 13.55 1.08
CA PRO A 100 -15.51 13.32 0.25
C PRO A 100 -16.39 12.20 0.82
N LYS A 101 -17.68 12.15 0.45
CA LYS A 101 -18.68 11.22 1.03
C LYS A 101 -18.27 9.73 1.02
N LYS A 102 -17.46 9.30 0.05
CA LYS A 102 -16.97 7.91 -0.10
C LYS A 102 -15.59 7.67 0.48
N PHE A 103 -15.04 8.62 1.22
CA PHE A 103 -13.78 8.46 1.92
C PHE A 103 -14.05 7.83 3.29
N PHE A 104 -13.64 6.59 3.50
CA PHE A 104 -13.92 5.84 4.73
C PHE A 104 -12.76 5.83 5.74
N ARG A 105 -11.75 6.68 5.55
CA ARG A 105 -10.50 6.73 6.33
C ARG A 105 -10.56 7.86 7.39
N LEU A 106 -9.44 8.29 7.95
CA LEU A 106 -9.39 9.30 9.01
C LEU A 106 -9.75 10.70 8.52
N ALA A 107 -10.54 11.40 9.33
CA ALA A 107 -10.75 12.85 9.25
C ALA A 107 -11.02 13.35 10.67
N PRO A 108 -11.00 14.68 10.91
CA PRO A 108 -11.35 15.24 12.20
C PRO A 108 -12.68 14.68 12.74
N GLY A 109 -12.65 14.17 13.97
CA GLY A 109 -13.80 13.58 14.66
C GLY A 109 -14.23 12.20 14.18
N ARG A 110 -13.58 11.60 13.17
CA ARG A 110 -13.96 10.29 12.62
C ARG A 110 -13.16 9.15 13.22
N GLU A 111 -13.85 8.02 13.35
CA GLU A 111 -13.27 6.75 13.77
C GLU A 111 -12.85 5.89 12.56
N VAL A 112 -11.72 5.20 12.72
CA VAL A 112 -11.24 4.18 11.80
C VAL A 112 -10.69 3.00 12.59
N ARG A 113 -10.66 1.82 11.97
CA ARG A 113 -9.99 0.65 12.53
C ARG A 113 -8.53 0.62 12.09
N LEU A 114 -7.62 0.37 13.03
CA LEU A 114 -6.28 -0.10 12.73
C LEU A 114 -6.31 -1.63 12.58
N LYS A 115 -5.85 -2.17 11.45
CA LYS A 115 -5.88 -3.62 11.15
C LYS A 115 -5.16 -4.38 12.27
N HIS A 116 -5.80 -5.42 12.80
CA HIS A 116 -5.37 -6.24 13.95
C HIS A 116 -5.31 -5.53 15.32
N ALA A 117 -5.62 -4.24 15.40
CA ALA A 117 -5.48 -3.46 16.62
C ALA A 117 -6.82 -2.91 17.11
N TYR A 118 -6.92 -1.59 17.26
CA TYR A 118 -8.04 -0.90 17.89
C TYR A 118 -8.76 0.02 16.92
N TYR A 119 -9.93 0.51 17.32
CA TYR A 119 -10.51 1.72 16.74
C TYR A 119 -9.77 2.93 17.29
N ILE A 120 -9.49 3.89 16.40
CA ILE A 120 -8.93 5.19 16.76
C ILE A 120 -9.81 6.30 16.21
N LYS A 121 -9.90 7.42 16.93
CA LYS A 121 -10.63 8.63 16.55
C LYS A 121 -9.67 9.80 16.45
N CYS A 122 -9.65 10.50 15.32
CA CYS A 122 -8.86 11.73 15.19
C CYS A 122 -9.49 12.87 16.00
N THR A 123 -8.72 13.42 16.94
CA THR A 123 -9.13 14.50 17.84
C THR A 123 -8.49 15.84 17.49
N ASP A 124 -7.25 15.83 16.98
CA ASP A 124 -6.56 17.05 16.57
C ASP A 124 -5.56 16.80 15.42
N VAL A 125 -5.18 17.87 14.72
CA VAL A 125 -4.37 17.84 13.50
C VAL A 125 -3.26 18.87 13.61
N VAL A 126 -2.01 18.40 13.62
CA VAL A 126 -0.83 19.27 13.63
C VAL A 126 -0.35 19.47 12.20
N LYS A 127 -0.15 20.73 11.84
CA LYS A 127 0.35 21.15 10.53
C LYS A 127 1.71 21.81 10.63
N ASP A 128 2.51 21.64 9.60
CA ASP A 128 3.69 22.46 9.42
C ASP A 128 3.27 23.93 9.20
N LYS A 129 3.89 24.83 9.97
CA LYS A 129 3.51 26.26 9.96
C LYS A 129 3.86 26.97 8.64
N LYS A 130 4.79 26.44 7.85
CA LYS A 130 5.27 27.06 6.61
C LYS A 130 4.56 26.50 5.39
N THR A 131 4.40 25.18 5.31
CA THR A 131 3.81 24.51 4.14
C THR A 131 2.31 24.30 4.28
N GLY A 132 1.79 24.27 5.53
CA GLY A 132 0.41 23.89 5.81
C GLY A 132 0.15 22.39 5.67
N GLU A 133 1.19 21.58 5.43
CA GLU A 133 1.06 20.13 5.32
C GLU A 133 0.76 19.51 6.69
N VAL A 134 -0.08 18.47 6.69
CA VAL A 134 -0.39 17.72 7.91
C VAL A 134 0.78 16.80 8.24
N ILE A 135 1.38 16.99 9.42
CA ILE A 135 2.61 16.28 9.84
C ILE A 135 2.37 15.29 10.98
N GLU A 136 1.34 15.52 11.80
CA GLU A 136 1.00 14.65 12.91
C GLU A 136 -0.50 14.72 13.19
N LEU A 137 -1.09 13.57 13.53
CA LEU A 137 -2.45 13.47 14.01
C LEU A 137 -2.45 13.07 15.48
N HIS A 138 -3.31 13.72 16.26
CA HIS A 138 -3.66 13.27 17.59
C HIS A 138 -4.95 12.49 17.52
N CYS A 139 -4.94 11.31 18.14
CA CYS A 139 -6.06 10.39 18.17
C CYS A 139 -6.30 9.86 19.57
N THR A 140 -7.51 9.40 19.86
CA THR A 140 -7.79 8.52 20.99
C THR A 140 -8.10 7.11 20.50
N TYR A 141 -7.72 6.08 21.25
CA TYR A 141 -8.15 4.70 20.98
C TYR A 141 -9.28 4.26 21.90
N ASP A 142 -10.01 3.23 21.48
CA ASP A 142 -11.04 2.57 22.27
C ASP A 142 -10.53 1.21 22.79
N PRO A 143 -10.28 1.06 24.12
CA PRO A 143 -9.77 -0.19 24.70
C PRO A 143 -10.68 -1.40 24.51
N GLU A 144 -11.98 -1.21 24.36
CA GLU A 144 -12.95 -2.31 24.20
C GLU A 144 -12.90 -2.92 22.80
N THR A 145 -12.12 -2.33 21.89
CA THR A 145 -12.12 -2.68 20.47
C THR A 145 -10.92 -3.51 20.02
N ARG A 146 -10.26 -4.19 20.97
CA ARG A 146 -9.09 -5.05 20.70
C ARG A 146 -9.40 -6.08 19.60
N GLY A 147 -8.52 -6.15 18.60
CA GLY A 147 -8.70 -7.01 17.42
C GLY A 147 -9.59 -6.38 16.33
N GLY A 148 -10.07 -5.15 16.51
CA GLY A 148 -10.81 -4.39 15.51
C GLY A 148 -12.28 -4.76 15.42
N TRP A 149 -12.93 -5.03 16.54
CA TRP A 149 -14.37 -5.26 16.65
C TRP A 149 -14.93 -4.57 17.88
N SER A 150 -16.20 -4.12 17.84
CA SER A 150 -16.90 -3.50 18.98
C SER A 150 -18.23 -4.20 19.22
N SER A 151 -18.58 -4.43 20.48
CA SER A 151 -19.85 -5.04 20.90
C SER A 151 -21.03 -4.06 20.89
N ASP A 152 -20.76 -2.75 20.85
CA ASP A 152 -21.77 -1.68 20.91
C ASP A 152 -22.47 -1.38 19.59
N GLY A 153 -22.14 -2.10 18.52
CA GLY A 153 -22.79 -1.98 17.21
C GLY A 153 -22.36 -0.77 16.37
N ARG A 154 -21.38 0.04 16.80
CA ARG A 154 -20.84 1.14 15.97
C ARG A 154 -20.26 0.61 14.65
N LYS A 155 -20.68 1.22 13.55
CA LYS A 155 -20.24 0.85 12.18
C LYS A 155 -19.02 1.65 11.75
N VAL A 156 -17.82 1.15 12.07
CA VAL A 156 -16.55 1.69 11.56
C VAL A 156 -16.24 1.08 10.20
N ARG A 157 -16.26 1.92 9.14
CA ARG A 157 -16.20 1.45 7.74
C ARG A 157 -14.77 1.26 7.21
N GLY A 158 -13.82 2.07 7.66
CA GLY A 158 -12.43 2.02 7.18
C GLY A 158 -11.54 1.12 8.02
N THR A 159 -10.56 0.52 7.37
CA THR A 159 -9.47 -0.22 8.04
C THR A 159 -8.15 0.21 7.43
N LEU A 160 -7.23 0.69 8.26
CA LEU A 160 -5.90 1.14 7.86
C LEU A 160 -4.86 0.12 8.28
N HIS A 161 -3.84 -0.06 7.44
CA HIS A 161 -2.58 -0.63 7.91
C HIS A 161 -1.78 0.46 8.63
N TRP A 162 -0.86 0.05 9.48
CA TRP A 162 -0.08 0.94 10.33
C TRP A 162 1.19 0.22 10.77
N VAL A 163 2.16 0.96 11.30
CA VAL A 163 3.36 0.39 11.93
C VAL A 163 3.70 1.16 13.20
N SER A 164 4.16 0.49 14.25
CA SER A 164 4.62 1.17 15.47
C SER A 164 5.87 2.00 15.16
N ALA A 165 5.85 3.28 15.52
CA ALA A 165 6.93 4.19 15.18
C ALA A 165 8.27 3.86 15.87
N ALA A 166 8.21 3.28 17.08
CA ALA A 166 9.39 2.91 17.85
C ALA A 166 10.04 1.59 17.40
N HIS A 167 9.25 0.71 16.77
CA HIS A 167 9.68 -0.65 16.42
C HIS A 167 9.80 -0.88 14.91
N ALA A 168 9.35 0.07 14.08
CA ALA A 168 9.44 -0.04 12.64
C ALA A 168 10.89 -0.01 12.16
N LEU A 169 11.19 -0.85 11.18
CA LEU A 169 12.44 -0.81 10.43
C LEU A 169 12.30 0.21 9.29
N LYS A 170 13.41 0.80 8.87
CA LYS A 170 13.44 1.68 7.69
C LYS A 170 13.81 0.86 6.46
N ALA A 171 13.07 1.05 5.38
CA ALA A 171 13.35 0.43 4.09
C ALA A 171 13.39 1.46 2.95
N GLU A 172 14.18 1.17 1.92
CA GLU A 172 13.98 1.76 0.59
C GLU A 172 12.87 0.98 -0.13
N VAL A 173 11.90 1.68 -0.69
CA VAL A 173 10.85 1.09 -1.50
C VAL A 173 10.88 1.67 -2.91
N ARG A 174 11.00 0.79 -3.90
CA ARG A 174 11.07 1.12 -5.32
C ARG A 174 9.73 0.85 -5.98
N LEU A 175 8.99 1.91 -6.27
CA LEU A 175 7.71 1.86 -6.94
C LEU A 175 7.96 1.92 -8.44
N TYR A 176 7.82 0.77 -9.09
CA TYR A 176 7.91 0.70 -10.54
C TYR A 176 6.54 0.89 -11.19
N GLU A 177 6.54 1.57 -12.33
CA GLU A 177 5.43 1.74 -13.26
C GLU A 177 5.78 1.15 -14.64
N HIS A 178 4.91 1.33 -15.63
CA HIS A 178 5.20 0.97 -17.01
C HIS A 178 6.40 1.78 -17.54
N LEU A 179 7.31 1.12 -18.25
CA LEU A 179 8.52 1.75 -18.79
C LEU A 179 8.21 2.79 -19.89
N PHE A 180 7.10 2.60 -20.59
CA PHE A 180 6.65 3.48 -21.67
C PHE A 180 5.30 4.09 -21.32
N ILE A 181 5.07 5.32 -21.76
CA ILE A 181 3.79 6.04 -21.58
C ILE A 181 2.73 5.60 -22.60
N LYS A 182 3.15 5.01 -23.73
CA LYS A 182 2.27 4.53 -24.80
C LYS A 182 2.20 3.00 -24.81
N ALA A 183 1.02 2.47 -25.14
CA ALA A 183 0.79 1.04 -25.31
C ALA A 183 1.69 0.43 -26.41
N ASN A 184 1.89 1.18 -27.51
CA ASN A 184 2.90 0.86 -28.51
C ASN A 184 4.09 1.83 -28.35
N PRO A 185 5.27 1.38 -27.86
CA PRO A 185 6.45 2.24 -27.72
C PRO A 185 6.95 2.85 -29.04
N HIS A 186 6.62 2.24 -30.18
CA HIS A 186 7.01 2.71 -31.51
C HIS A 186 6.05 3.71 -32.13
N ASP A 187 4.94 4.05 -31.45
CA ASP A 187 4.07 5.13 -31.89
C ASP A 187 4.72 6.49 -31.58
N VAL A 188 5.56 6.97 -32.48
CA VAL A 188 6.35 8.20 -32.36
C VAL A 188 6.19 9.06 -33.61
N LYS A 189 6.46 10.36 -33.51
CA LYS A 189 6.48 11.26 -34.68
C LYS A 189 7.64 10.88 -35.61
N ASP A 190 7.48 11.15 -36.90
CA ASP A 190 8.54 10.94 -37.90
C ASP A 190 9.87 11.58 -37.45
N GLY A 191 10.96 10.82 -37.54
CA GLY A 191 12.29 11.22 -37.10
C GLY A 191 12.58 11.08 -35.60
N SER A 192 11.63 10.61 -34.79
CA SER A 192 11.83 10.28 -33.37
C SER A 192 12.04 8.78 -33.14
N ASP A 193 12.68 8.40 -32.02
CA ASP A 193 12.83 6.99 -31.62
C ASP A 193 11.87 6.61 -30.47
N PHE A 194 11.76 5.32 -30.17
CA PHE A 194 10.88 4.79 -29.12
C PHE A 194 11.21 5.36 -27.71
N LYS A 195 12.41 5.93 -27.51
CA LYS A 195 12.79 6.52 -26.23
C LYS A 195 12.02 7.81 -25.96
N ALA A 196 11.49 8.46 -26.98
CA ALA A 196 10.54 9.57 -26.83
C ALA A 196 9.29 9.18 -26.03
N ASN A 197 8.96 7.88 -25.98
CA ASN A 197 7.85 7.35 -25.20
C ASN A 197 8.27 6.78 -23.83
N LEU A 198 9.52 6.94 -23.38
CA LEU A 198 9.91 6.49 -22.03
C LEU A 198 9.12 7.25 -20.96
N ASN A 199 8.71 6.52 -19.94
CA ASN A 199 8.04 7.07 -18.78
C ASN A 199 9.09 7.56 -17.77
N PRO A 200 9.21 8.90 -17.55
CA PRO A 200 10.15 9.44 -16.56
C PRO A 200 9.77 9.05 -15.12
N HIS A 201 8.52 8.61 -14.91
CA HIS A 201 8.00 8.11 -13.63
C HIS A 201 7.94 6.57 -13.59
N SER A 202 8.70 5.88 -14.45
CA SER A 202 8.77 4.40 -14.47
C SER A 202 9.39 3.80 -13.20
N LEU A 203 10.12 4.61 -12.43
CA LEU A 203 10.66 4.26 -11.12
C LEU A 203 10.63 5.48 -10.20
N GLU A 204 9.97 5.31 -9.06
CA GLU A 204 10.06 6.21 -7.91
C GLU A 204 10.74 5.47 -6.77
N LYS A 205 11.70 6.12 -6.11
CA LYS A 205 12.40 5.58 -4.93
C LYS A 205 11.96 6.34 -3.70
N LEU A 206 11.34 5.63 -2.77
CA LEU A 206 11.00 6.14 -1.44
C LEU A 206 12.07 5.70 -0.46
N THR A 207 12.74 6.66 0.16
CA THR A 207 13.82 6.40 1.12
C THR A 207 13.29 6.54 2.53
N SER A 208 13.39 5.50 3.36
CA SER A 208 12.95 5.47 4.77
C SER A 208 11.46 5.19 5.01
N CYS A 209 10.84 4.33 4.19
CA CYS A 209 9.51 3.82 4.49
C CYS A 209 9.55 2.93 5.75
N PRO A 210 8.71 3.20 6.78
CA PRO A 210 8.66 2.34 7.94
C PRO A 210 7.89 1.03 7.64
N VAL A 211 8.51 -0.09 7.98
CA VAL A 211 7.98 -1.45 7.78
C VAL A 211 7.97 -2.23 9.10
N GLU A 212 7.10 -3.23 9.23
CA GLU A 212 7.01 -4.03 10.46
C GLU A 212 8.33 -4.76 10.81
N PRO A 213 8.63 -4.96 12.11
CA PRO A 213 9.91 -5.52 12.56
C PRO A 213 10.16 -6.96 12.12
N ASN A 214 9.11 -7.74 11.83
CA ASN A 214 9.24 -9.12 11.33
C ASN A 214 9.95 -9.21 9.97
N LEU A 215 10.17 -8.08 9.29
CA LEU A 215 10.92 -8.01 8.04
C LEU A 215 12.44 -7.89 8.24
N ALA A 216 12.95 -7.88 9.48
CA ALA A 216 14.39 -7.81 9.75
C ALA A 216 15.17 -8.91 9.03
N ASP A 217 14.61 -10.13 9.01
CA ASP A 217 15.22 -11.32 8.43
C ASP A 217 14.68 -11.64 7.03
N ALA A 218 14.07 -10.66 6.35
CA ALA A 218 13.51 -10.84 5.02
C ALA A 218 14.60 -11.21 4.01
N LYS A 219 14.58 -12.45 3.52
CA LYS A 219 15.61 -12.96 2.62
C LYS A 219 15.51 -12.35 1.23
N PRO A 220 16.63 -12.04 0.55
CA PRO A 220 16.64 -11.61 -0.85
C PRO A 220 15.77 -12.51 -1.75
N GLY A 221 14.92 -11.91 -2.59
CA GLY A 221 13.98 -12.62 -3.46
C GLY A 221 12.69 -13.10 -2.78
N SER A 222 12.55 -12.97 -1.46
CA SER A 222 11.29 -13.21 -0.75
C SER A 222 10.23 -12.22 -1.20
N ARG A 223 8.96 -12.63 -1.15
CA ARG A 223 7.83 -11.87 -1.66
C ARG A 223 6.81 -11.67 -0.56
N TYR A 224 6.23 -10.48 -0.50
CA TYR A 224 5.27 -10.08 0.51
C TYR A 224 4.16 -9.29 -0.15
N GLN A 225 2.97 -9.35 0.43
CA GLN A 225 1.94 -8.35 0.18
C GLN A 225 2.06 -7.28 1.25
N PHE A 226 2.41 -6.05 0.85
CA PHE A 226 2.26 -4.90 1.73
C PHE A 226 0.78 -4.53 1.73
N LEU A 227 0.13 -4.65 2.89
CA LEU A 227 -1.31 -4.46 3.04
C LEU A 227 -1.74 -3.14 2.40
N ARG A 228 -2.78 -3.19 1.56
CA ARG A 228 -3.34 -2.08 0.77
C ARG A 228 -2.40 -1.45 -0.28
N GLN A 229 -1.11 -1.74 -0.28
CA GLN A 229 -0.13 -1.12 -1.19
C GLN A 229 0.15 -1.94 -2.44
N GLY A 230 0.31 -3.26 -2.30
CA GLY A 230 0.68 -4.12 -3.44
C GLY A 230 1.49 -5.33 -3.03
N TYR A 231 2.05 -5.99 -4.03
CA TYR A 231 3.01 -7.07 -3.84
C TYR A 231 4.41 -6.57 -4.10
N PHE A 232 5.33 -6.96 -3.22
CA PHE A 232 6.71 -6.50 -3.18
C PHE A 232 7.65 -7.70 -3.08
N CYS A 233 8.86 -7.57 -3.61
CA CYS A 233 9.93 -8.52 -3.34
C CYS A 233 11.13 -7.81 -2.71
N VAL A 234 11.84 -8.51 -1.83
CA VAL A 234 13.15 -8.08 -1.36
C VAL A 234 14.11 -8.07 -2.56
N ASP A 235 14.76 -6.93 -2.80
CA ASP A 235 15.72 -6.80 -3.89
C ASP A 235 16.87 -7.80 -3.71
N SER A 236 17.21 -8.52 -4.77
CA SER A 236 18.20 -9.61 -4.70
C SER A 236 19.64 -9.13 -4.65
N THR A 237 19.88 -7.87 -4.99
CA THR A 237 21.21 -7.30 -5.21
C THR A 237 21.54 -6.25 -4.16
N ASP A 238 20.62 -5.34 -3.90
CA ASP A 238 20.87 -4.15 -3.09
C ASP A 238 20.43 -4.31 -1.62
N SER A 239 19.48 -5.22 -1.36
CA SER A 239 18.97 -5.47 -0.02
C SER A 239 19.99 -6.24 0.81
N ARG A 240 20.22 -5.77 2.03
CA ARG A 240 21.16 -6.37 3.00
C ARG A 240 20.61 -6.20 4.41
N GLN A 241 21.22 -6.91 5.37
CA GLN A 241 20.91 -6.74 6.77
C GLN A 241 21.07 -5.24 7.13
N GLU A 242 20.08 -4.67 7.84
CA GLU A 242 19.99 -3.25 8.22
C GLU A 242 19.74 -2.24 7.08
N ALA A 243 19.75 -2.66 5.81
CA ALA A 243 19.35 -1.81 4.68
C ALA A 243 18.43 -2.59 3.74
N LEU A 244 17.16 -2.69 4.16
CA LEU A 244 16.12 -3.36 3.41
C LEU A 244 15.76 -2.57 2.16
N VAL A 245 15.70 -3.27 1.02
CA VAL A 245 15.26 -2.70 -0.25
C VAL A 245 14.15 -3.57 -0.82
N PHE A 246 12.98 -2.97 -1.07
CA PHE A 246 11.84 -3.65 -1.65
C PHE A 246 11.49 -3.09 -3.03
N ASN A 247 11.26 -3.97 -3.99
CA ASN A 247 10.74 -3.62 -5.31
C ASN A 247 9.25 -3.93 -5.39
N ARG A 248 8.42 -2.97 -5.80
CA ARG A 248 7.02 -3.24 -6.13
C ARG A 248 6.95 -4.14 -7.35
N ILE A 249 6.43 -5.34 -7.17
CA ILE A 249 6.15 -6.30 -8.25
C ILE A 249 4.99 -5.74 -9.06
N VAL A 250 3.86 -5.53 -8.38
CA VAL A 250 2.59 -5.05 -8.94
C VAL A 250 1.74 -4.40 -7.84
N SER A 251 0.97 -3.37 -8.18
CA SER A 251 -0.03 -2.77 -7.29
C SER A 251 -1.21 -3.71 -7.03
N LEU A 252 -1.98 -3.47 -5.96
CA LEU A 252 -3.30 -4.11 -5.82
C LEU A 252 -4.27 -3.60 -6.90
N ARG A 253 -5.37 -4.32 -7.09
CA ARG A 253 -6.42 -3.88 -8.02
C ARG A 253 -7.11 -2.65 -7.45
N ASP A 254 -6.77 -1.48 -7.96
CA ASP A 254 -7.27 -0.22 -7.40
C ASP A 254 -8.65 0.17 -7.99
N SER A 255 -9.70 -0.17 -7.26
CA SER A 255 -11.07 0.27 -7.56
C SER A 255 -11.28 1.75 -7.22
N TRP A 256 -10.46 2.34 -6.33
CA TRP A 256 -10.68 3.68 -5.79
C TRP A 256 -10.02 4.76 -6.65
N ALA A 257 -8.81 4.56 -7.15
CA ALA A 257 -8.21 5.42 -8.18
C ALA A 257 -9.07 5.50 -9.46
N ARG A 258 -9.81 4.42 -9.78
CA ARG A 258 -10.82 4.45 -10.85
C ARG A 258 -12.00 5.37 -10.52
N ILE A 259 -12.50 5.34 -9.28
CA ILE A 259 -13.59 6.22 -8.82
C ILE A 259 -13.11 7.69 -8.78
N GLU A 260 -11.91 7.95 -8.28
CA GLU A 260 -11.34 9.30 -8.23
C GLU A 260 -11.12 9.89 -9.63
N LYS A 261 -10.59 9.09 -10.57
CA LYS A 261 -10.48 9.51 -11.98
C LYS A 261 -11.86 9.77 -12.59
N ALA A 262 -12.87 8.96 -12.26
CA ALA A 262 -14.23 9.15 -12.73
C ALA A 262 -14.90 10.41 -12.13
N GLU A 263 -14.65 10.72 -10.85
CA GLU A 263 -15.19 11.91 -10.18
C GLU A 263 -14.48 13.20 -10.65
N LYS A 264 -13.15 13.17 -10.84
CA LYS A 264 -12.39 14.28 -11.48
C LYS A 264 -12.82 14.52 -12.93
N GLY A 265 -13.12 13.46 -13.68
CA GLY A 265 -13.66 13.54 -15.05
C GLY A 265 -15.06 14.17 -15.10
N LYS A 266 -15.94 13.88 -14.14
CA LYS A 266 -17.27 14.51 -14.07
C LYS A 266 -17.20 16.00 -13.74
N SER A 267 -16.35 16.39 -12.78
CA SER A 267 -16.17 17.80 -12.40
C SER A 267 -15.61 18.67 -13.54
N SER A 268 -14.76 18.10 -14.40
CA SER A 268 -14.21 18.79 -15.58
C SER A 268 -15.22 18.93 -16.73
N LEU A 269 -16.11 17.95 -16.92
CA LEU A 269 -17.21 18.05 -17.88
C LEU A 269 -18.31 19.05 -17.46
N GLU A 270 -18.56 19.22 -16.16
CA GLU A 270 -19.53 20.21 -15.66
C GLU A 270 -19.01 21.65 -15.76
N LYS A 271 -17.70 21.87 -15.55
CA LYS A 271 -17.06 23.19 -15.70
C LYS A 271 -16.91 23.65 -17.15
N GLY A 272 -16.97 22.75 -18.12
CA GLY A 272 -16.92 23.08 -19.55
C GLY A 272 -18.27 23.36 -20.20
N LYS A 273 -19.37 23.32 -19.42
CA LYS A 273 -20.75 23.57 -19.87
C LYS A 273 -21.38 24.84 -19.26
N SER A 274 -20.61 25.61 -18.49
CA SER A 274 -20.96 26.94 -17.99
C SER A 274 -20.22 28.01 -18.77
#